data_AF-A0A9P1F121-F1
#
_entry.id   AF-A0A9P1F121-F1
#
_cell.length_a   1.000
_cell.length_b   1.000
_cell.length_c   1.000
_cell.angle_alpha   90.00
_cell.angle_beta   90.00
_cell.angle_gamma   90.00
#
_symmetry.space_group_name_H-M   'P 1'
#
loop_
_entity.id
_entity.type
_entity.pdbx_description
1 polymer ?
#
loop_
_entity_poly.entity_id
_entity_poly.type
_entity_poly.pdbx_seq_one_letter_code
_entity_poly.pdbx_strand_id
1 'polypeptide(L)'
;MKPVLFFVVLAALALGSQAAPSACDSCQSMVQNFIDASKDQFKMAQLKVSLSMLCAGTSHQSDCHKTLDKLDFIAYKLAPYLADTAAVCSKLQMCGESKFSPLSRLAMLFLKKSQSVVANDNIMKQQVCEECQASTNQLSQLFSDEFTSYAVKSSIQRLVCRSAGKANKACNIVMASVIPDLMTEMSEIFAEKEMLCGNMGFCSAAMTPIHQREVPQQSLSDLWKSMGMVKTSNGEELMSCFECTLSVDTLLEEFINKRQATADDIQAMVCSKVVGNWTDGCNDFVHMYMSTVLYLTYNQFDGRAICTAMHSCEKKSALLEMSQPEKAKIGCENCAAVEKFIAMNNGELHAHAVNAFSANVCQKLPSSLGYACERTASRLSGKMFSRVAQLASSGVMCSQVC
;
A
#
# COMPACT_ATOMS: atom_id res chain seq x y z
N MET A 1 -66.27 15.67 7.61
CA MET A 1 -65.95 15.07 6.27
C MET A 1 -66.29 16.13 5.23
N LYS A 2 -65.44 16.65 4.34
CA LYS A 2 -64.01 16.63 4.03
C LYS A 2 -63.78 17.94 3.23
N PRO A 3 -62.92 18.86 3.69
CA PRO A 3 -61.90 19.40 2.79
C PRO A 3 -60.56 19.52 3.51
N VAL A 4 -60.14 18.44 4.17
CA VAL A 4 -58.81 18.32 4.83
C VAL A 4 -57.81 17.57 3.94
N LEU A 5 -58.25 17.03 2.79
CA LEU A 5 -57.41 16.17 1.95
C LEU A 5 -56.58 16.90 0.87
N PHE A 6 -56.77 18.21 0.65
CA PHE A 6 -56.02 18.93 -0.38
C PHE A 6 -54.76 19.66 0.14
N PHE A 7 -54.69 19.97 1.44
CA PHE A 7 -53.50 20.61 2.03
C PHE A 7 -52.44 19.60 2.53
N VAL A 8 -52.79 18.33 2.71
CA VAL A 8 -51.84 17.28 3.14
C VAL A 8 -50.98 16.78 1.97
N VAL A 9 -51.43 16.93 0.72
CA VAL A 9 -50.67 16.48 -0.46
C VAL A 9 -49.64 17.53 -0.93
N LEU A 10 -49.86 18.81 -0.65
CA LEU A 10 -48.90 19.89 -0.98
C LEU A 10 -47.84 20.12 0.11
N ALA A 11 -48.08 19.68 1.35
CA ALA A 11 -47.05 19.62 2.39
C ALA A 11 -46.09 18.42 2.24
N ALA A 12 -46.36 17.51 1.31
CA ALA A 12 -45.54 16.32 1.05
C ALA A 12 -44.47 16.53 -0.05
N LEU A 13 -44.31 17.75 -0.59
CA LEU A 13 -43.39 18.02 -1.71
C LEU A 13 -42.43 19.21 -1.50
N ALA A 14 -42.29 19.73 -0.28
CA ALA A 14 -41.29 20.76 -0.01
C ALA A 14 -40.71 20.66 1.41
N LEU A 15 -39.41 20.31 1.46
CA LEU A 15 -38.44 20.59 2.53
C LEU A 15 -38.56 19.69 3.79
N GLY A 16 -37.63 18.78 4.10
CA GLY A 16 -36.43 18.37 3.40
C GLY A 16 -36.08 16.98 3.88
N SER A 17 -35.59 16.16 2.96
CA SER A 17 -34.79 14.99 3.27
C SER A 17 -33.74 15.39 4.30
N GLN A 18 -33.79 14.83 5.51
CA GLN A 18 -32.55 14.66 6.28
C GLN A 18 -31.73 13.60 5.53
N ALA A 19 -31.15 14.04 4.42
CA ALA A 19 -30.04 13.37 3.80
C ALA A 19 -28.93 13.32 4.86
N ALA A 20 -28.25 12.18 4.97
CA ALA A 20 -27.02 12.08 5.74
C ALA A 20 -26.10 13.27 5.37
N PRO A 21 -25.41 13.87 6.36
CA PRO A 21 -24.54 15.02 6.09
C PRO A 21 -23.59 14.67 4.95
N SER A 22 -23.48 15.56 3.97
CA SER A 22 -22.60 15.35 2.83
C SER A 22 -21.14 15.22 3.30
N ALA A 23 -20.26 14.70 2.45
CA ALA A 23 -18.82 14.66 2.76
C ALA A 23 -18.27 16.07 3.08
N CYS A 24 -18.84 17.11 2.48
CA CYS A 24 -18.53 18.50 2.76
C CYS A 24 -19.01 18.90 4.16
N ASP A 25 -20.25 18.60 4.52
CA ASP A 25 -20.80 18.92 5.85
C ASP A 25 -20.06 18.17 6.96
N SER A 26 -19.71 16.90 6.71
CA SER A 26 -18.94 16.08 7.63
C SER A 26 -17.51 16.62 7.80
N CYS A 27 -16.87 17.07 6.72
CA CYS A 27 -15.57 17.73 6.78
C CYS A 27 -15.63 19.02 7.60
N GLN A 28 -16.59 19.91 7.27
CA GLN A 28 -16.71 21.20 7.93
C GLN A 28 -16.99 21.01 9.42
N SER A 29 -17.86 20.07 9.77
CA SER A 29 -18.12 19.68 11.16
C SER A 29 -16.86 19.17 11.85
N MET A 30 -16.03 18.36 11.17
CA MET A 30 -14.81 17.82 11.76
C MET A 30 -13.73 18.89 11.97
N VAL A 31 -13.53 19.78 10.99
CA VAL A 31 -12.61 20.93 11.12
C VAL A 31 -13.10 21.85 12.24
N GLN A 32 -14.41 22.09 12.31
CA GLN A 32 -15.00 22.89 13.39
C GLN A 32 -14.80 22.25 14.76
N ASN A 33 -15.04 20.93 14.88
CA ASN A 33 -14.79 20.19 16.12
C ASN A 33 -13.33 20.25 16.56
N PHE A 34 -12.38 20.25 15.62
CA PHE A 34 -10.96 20.42 15.91
C PHE A 34 -10.63 21.84 16.38
N ILE A 35 -11.20 22.87 15.74
CA ILE A 35 -11.07 24.28 16.18
C ILE A 35 -11.65 24.44 17.59
N ASP A 36 -12.81 23.86 17.85
CA ASP A 36 -13.48 23.95 19.15
C ASP A 36 -12.69 23.19 20.22
N ALA A 37 -12.14 22.02 19.89
CA ALA A 37 -11.23 21.29 20.76
C ALA A 37 -9.93 22.07 21.01
N SER A 38 -9.42 22.83 20.03
CA SER A 38 -8.21 23.66 20.21
C SER A 38 -8.38 24.80 21.22
N LYS A 39 -9.63 25.20 21.48
CA LYS A 39 -9.98 26.25 22.45
C LYS A 39 -10.34 25.68 23.82
N ASP A 40 -10.47 24.36 23.94
CA ASP A 40 -10.94 23.66 25.13
C ASP A 40 -9.92 22.60 25.56
N GLN A 41 -9.25 22.87 26.68
CA GLN A 41 -8.19 22.02 27.21
C GLN A 41 -8.65 20.59 27.51
N PHE A 42 -9.91 20.40 27.90
CA PHE A 42 -10.47 19.08 28.20
C PHE A 42 -10.74 18.29 26.92
N LYS A 43 -11.33 18.92 25.90
CA LYS A 43 -11.55 18.28 24.59
C LYS A 43 -10.24 17.93 23.89
N MET A 44 -9.23 18.80 23.99
CA MET A 44 -7.90 18.52 23.44
C MET A 44 -7.23 17.34 24.14
N ALA A 45 -7.35 17.22 25.46
CA ALA A 45 -6.84 16.07 26.21
C ALA A 45 -7.50 14.75 25.75
N GLN A 46 -8.83 14.76 25.55
CA GLN A 46 -9.55 13.58 25.06
C GLN A 46 -9.13 13.20 23.63
N LEU A 47 -8.90 14.19 22.78
CA LEU A 47 -8.39 13.97 21.41
C LEU A 47 -6.98 13.36 21.44
N LYS A 48 -6.07 13.88 22.26
CA LYS A 48 -4.72 13.32 22.43
C LYS A 48 -4.73 11.87 22.88
N VAL A 49 -5.61 11.51 23.82
CA VAL A 49 -5.78 10.12 24.28
C VAL A 49 -6.30 9.22 23.16
N SER A 50 -7.21 9.72 22.33
CA SER A 50 -7.76 8.95 21.22
C SER A 50 -6.70 8.71 20.13
N LEU A 51 -5.88 9.73 19.86
CA LEU A 51 -4.77 9.65 18.90
C LEU A 51 -3.57 8.86 19.44
N SER A 52 -3.36 8.78 20.76
CA SER A 52 -2.25 8.03 21.35
C SER A 52 -2.36 6.53 21.08
N MET A 53 -3.59 6.01 20.98
CA MET A 53 -3.84 4.63 20.54
C MET A 53 -3.35 4.36 19.11
N LEU A 54 -3.36 5.37 18.23
CA LEU A 54 -2.84 5.25 16.87
C LEU A 54 -1.30 5.24 16.85
N CYS A 55 -0.65 5.96 17.78
CA CYS A 55 0.81 5.97 17.87
C CYS A 55 1.42 4.62 18.24
N ALA A 56 0.71 3.81 19.04
CA ALA A 56 1.17 2.48 19.44
C ALA A 56 1.33 1.52 18.25
N GLY A 57 0.64 1.76 17.13
CA GLY A 57 0.77 0.96 15.90
C GLY A 57 1.90 1.37 14.97
N THR A 58 2.72 2.37 15.33
CA THR A 58 3.75 2.94 14.45
C THR A 58 5.16 2.56 14.90
N SER A 59 6.09 2.40 13.95
CA SER A 59 7.51 2.22 14.24
C SER A 59 8.17 3.45 14.89
N HIS A 60 7.47 4.58 14.94
CA HIS A 60 7.92 5.87 15.47
C HIS A 60 7.09 6.29 16.68
N GLN A 61 6.69 5.34 17.53
CA GLN A 61 5.80 5.57 18.67
C GLN A 61 6.25 6.75 19.54
N SER A 62 7.57 6.88 19.81
CA SER A 62 8.11 7.97 20.61
C SER A 62 7.90 9.33 19.98
N ASP A 63 8.12 9.46 18.67
CA ASP A 63 8.02 10.74 17.97
C ASP A 63 6.56 11.10 17.68
N CYS A 64 5.72 10.09 17.47
CA CYS A 64 4.27 10.23 17.42
C CYS A 64 3.74 10.78 18.76
N HIS A 65 4.13 10.19 19.91
CA HIS A 65 3.73 10.70 21.22
C HIS A 65 4.26 12.11 21.48
N LYS A 66 5.52 12.43 21.16
CA LYS A 66 6.05 13.81 21.26
C LYS A 66 5.26 14.80 20.40
N THR A 67 4.77 14.36 19.24
CA THR A 67 3.94 15.19 18.36
C THR A 67 2.56 15.41 18.98
N LEU A 68 1.96 14.38 19.57
CA LEU A 68 0.70 14.50 20.31
C LEU A 68 0.83 15.39 21.55
N ASP A 69 1.96 15.34 22.25
CA ASP A 69 2.19 16.22 23.40
C ASP A 69 2.16 17.70 22.99
N LYS A 70 2.69 18.00 21.80
CA LYS A 70 2.69 19.34 21.19
C LYS A 70 1.40 19.68 20.44
N LEU A 71 0.40 18.81 20.43
CA LEU A 71 -0.81 19.01 19.63
C LEU A 71 -1.56 20.29 20.00
N ASP A 72 -1.53 20.73 21.27
CA ASP A 72 -2.16 22.00 21.68
C ASP A 72 -1.51 23.19 20.95
N PHE A 73 -0.17 23.20 20.90
CA PHE A 73 0.61 24.25 20.25
C PHE A 73 0.41 24.22 18.73
N ILE A 74 0.39 23.03 18.14
CA ILE A 74 0.11 22.84 16.72
C ILE A 74 -1.30 23.33 16.39
N ALA A 75 -2.31 22.95 17.18
CA ALA A 75 -3.69 23.36 17.00
C ALA A 75 -3.85 24.87 17.15
N TYR A 76 -3.20 25.49 18.14
CA TYR A 76 -3.18 26.96 18.31
C TYR A 76 -2.58 27.68 17.10
N LYS A 77 -1.47 27.17 16.56
CA LYS A 77 -0.82 27.75 15.37
C LYS A 77 -1.63 27.54 14.10
N LEU A 78 -2.37 26.44 14.00
CA LEU A 78 -3.22 26.12 12.85
C LEU A 78 -4.59 26.80 12.91
N ALA A 79 -5.11 27.13 14.09
CA ALA A 79 -6.44 27.71 14.26
C ALA A 79 -6.76 28.90 13.32
N PRO A 80 -5.84 29.86 13.06
CA PRO A 80 -6.10 30.96 12.12
C PRO A 80 -6.31 30.48 10.68
N TYR A 81 -5.62 29.40 10.28
CA TYR A 81 -5.70 28.80 8.95
C TYR A 81 -6.89 27.86 8.79
N LEU A 82 -7.52 27.47 9.90
CA LEU A 82 -8.67 26.57 9.93
C LEU A 82 -10.02 27.31 10.03
N ALA A 83 -10.00 28.61 10.31
CA ALA A 83 -11.20 29.41 10.57
C ALA A 83 -12.23 29.37 9.43
N ASP A 84 -11.78 29.28 8.18
CA ASP A 84 -12.64 29.04 7.03
C ASP A 84 -12.73 27.53 6.75
N THR A 85 -13.66 26.87 7.44
CA THR A 85 -13.84 25.42 7.32
C THR A 85 -14.22 25.00 5.90
N ALA A 86 -14.96 25.83 5.17
CA ALA A 86 -15.33 25.57 3.79
C ALA A 86 -14.12 25.64 2.84
N ALA A 87 -13.24 26.64 2.99
CA ALA A 87 -12.02 26.74 2.20
C ALA A 87 -11.02 25.61 2.52
N VAL A 88 -10.88 25.23 3.80
CA VAL A 88 -10.09 24.07 4.21
C VAL A 88 -10.64 22.81 3.56
N CYS A 89 -11.94 22.57 3.68
CA CYS A 89 -12.59 21.40 3.11
C CYS A 89 -12.58 21.39 1.58
N SER A 90 -12.64 22.55 0.91
CA SER A 90 -12.42 22.66 -0.54
C SER A 90 -10.97 22.36 -0.93
N LYS A 91 -9.98 22.76 -0.12
CA LYS A 91 -8.57 22.37 -0.30
C LYS A 91 -8.35 20.87 -0.09
N LEU A 92 -9.08 20.26 0.85
CA LEU A 92 -9.10 18.82 1.05
C LEU A 92 -9.94 18.06 0.01
N GLN A 93 -10.51 18.76 -0.98
CA GLN A 93 -11.45 18.22 -1.99
C GLN A 93 -12.68 17.52 -1.38
N MET A 94 -13.07 17.96 -0.18
CA MET A 94 -14.27 17.51 0.53
C MET A 94 -15.47 18.42 0.24
N CYS A 95 -15.24 19.65 -0.23
CA CYS A 95 -16.25 20.58 -0.74
C CYS A 95 -15.93 20.98 -2.19
N GLY A 96 -16.96 21.16 -3.03
CA GLY A 96 -16.84 21.46 -4.46
C GLY A 96 -17.37 20.34 -5.37
N GLU A 97 -17.19 20.47 -6.70
CA GLU A 97 -17.63 19.45 -7.67
C GLU A 97 -16.82 18.15 -7.61
N SER A 98 -15.65 18.14 -6.96
CA SER A 98 -14.83 16.95 -6.81
C SER A 98 -15.49 15.96 -5.85
N LYS A 99 -16.01 14.86 -6.39
CA LYS A 99 -16.51 13.72 -5.62
C LYS A 99 -15.33 13.09 -4.86
N PHE A 100 -15.41 13.05 -3.54
CA PHE A 100 -14.43 12.36 -2.70
C PHE A 100 -14.18 10.94 -3.22
N SER A 101 -12.92 10.55 -3.38
CA SER A 101 -12.59 9.20 -3.85
C SER A 101 -13.20 8.17 -2.90
N PRO A 102 -13.70 7.03 -3.39
CA PRO A 102 -14.28 6.03 -2.50
C PRO A 102 -13.30 5.51 -1.43
N LEU A 103 -11.98 5.53 -1.72
CA LEU A 103 -10.93 5.24 -0.73
C LEU A 103 -10.89 6.28 0.38
N SER A 104 -10.95 7.56 0.02
CA SER A 104 -10.95 8.66 0.98
C SER A 104 -12.20 8.56 1.88
N ARG A 105 -13.37 8.19 1.32
CA ARG A 105 -14.60 7.95 2.10
C ARG A 105 -14.39 6.88 3.16
N LEU A 106 -13.80 5.74 2.78
CA LEU A 106 -13.47 4.67 3.72
C LEU A 106 -12.52 5.14 4.84
N ALA A 107 -11.53 5.97 4.52
CA ALA A 107 -10.62 6.53 5.53
C ALA A 107 -11.37 7.42 6.54
N MET A 108 -12.29 8.27 6.08
CA MET A 108 -13.11 9.14 6.94
C MET A 108 -14.04 8.35 7.86
N LEU A 109 -14.50 7.17 7.43
CA LEU A 109 -15.35 6.32 8.26
C LEU A 109 -14.66 5.82 9.52
N PHE A 110 -13.33 5.69 9.54
CA PHE A 110 -12.61 5.36 10.78
C PHE A 110 -12.76 6.46 11.84
N LEU A 111 -12.73 7.72 11.41
CA LEU A 111 -12.92 8.86 12.30
C LEU A 111 -14.37 8.91 12.79
N LYS A 112 -15.34 8.73 11.90
CA LYS A 112 -16.78 8.70 12.23
C LYS A 112 -17.15 7.53 13.15
N LYS A 113 -16.54 6.36 12.95
CA LYS A 113 -16.68 5.19 13.83
C LYS A 113 -16.21 5.49 15.25
N SER A 114 -15.09 6.19 15.42
CA SER A 114 -14.61 6.55 16.76
C SER A 114 -15.63 7.44 17.50
N GLN A 115 -16.27 8.36 16.79
CA GLN A 115 -17.31 9.23 17.34
C GLN A 115 -18.59 8.46 17.70
N SER A 116 -19.04 7.51 16.85
CA SER A 116 -20.24 6.72 17.13
C SER A 116 -20.09 5.78 18.32
N VAL A 117 -18.88 5.27 18.56
CA VAL A 117 -18.55 4.48 19.76
C VAL A 117 -18.62 5.35 21.01
N VAL A 118 -18.05 6.56 20.97
CA VAL A 118 -18.10 7.51 22.11
C VAL A 118 -19.54 7.96 22.41
N ALA A 119 -20.37 8.16 21.38
CA ALA A 119 -21.76 8.58 21.52
C ALA A 119 -22.74 7.43 21.82
N ASN A 120 -22.30 6.16 21.75
CA ASN A 120 -23.13 4.96 21.80
C ASN A 120 -24.39 5.03 20.88
N ASP A 121 -24.24 5.62 19.71
CA ASP A 121 -25.35 5.90 18.80
C ASP A 121 -25.49 4.78 17.75
N ASN A 122 -26.57 4.01 17.85
CA ASN A 122 -26.84 2.89 16.94
C ASN A 122 -27.23 3.34 15.53
N ILE A 123 -27.79 4.55 15.36
CA ILE A 123 -28.12 5.12 14.05
C ILE A 123 -26.82 5.50 13.34
N MET A 124 -25.88 6.13 14.05
CA MET A 124 -24.55 6.46 13.49
C MET A 124 -23.75 5.20 13.13
N LYS A 125 -23.84 4.13 13.92
CA LYS A 125 -23.21 2.83 13.58
C LYS A 125 -23.77 2.25 12.27
N GLN A 126 -25.09 2.31 12.08
CA GLN A 126 -25.74 1.83 10.86
C GLN A 126 -25.33 2.67 9.64
N GLN A 127 -25.29 4.00 9.77
CA GLN A 127 -24.85 4.89 8.70
C GLN A 127 -23.38 4.64 8.31
N VAL A 128 -22.49 4.40 9.27
CA VAL A 128 -21.10 4.05 9.00
C VAL A 128 -20.98 2.74 8.21
N CYS A 129 -21.81 1.74 8.53
CA CYS A 129 -21.85 0.48 7.80
C CYS A 129 -22.33 0.68 6.35
N GLU A 130 -23.45 1.38 6.14
CA GLU A 130 -24.01 1.65 4.81
C GLU A 130 -23.05 2.45 3.92
N GLU A 131 -22.40 3.46 4.49
CA GLU A 131 -21.43 4.31 3.78
C GLU A 131 -20.16 3.52 3.42
N CYS A 132 -19.74 2.57 4.27
CA CYS A 132 -18.65 1.66 3.95
C CYS A 132 -19.02 0.76 2.77
N GLN A 133 -20.22 0.16 2.79
CA GLN A 133 -20.67 -0.74 1.73
C GLN A 133 -20.83 -0.02 0.39
N ALA A 134 -21.35 1.21 0.40
CA ALA A 134 -21.47 2.03 -0.79
C ALA A 134 -20.10 2.39 -1.38
N SER A 135 -19.17 2.83 -0.54
CA SER A 135 -17.81 3.19 -0.96
C SER A 135 -17.03 1.98 -1.48
N THR A 136 -17.17 0.84 -0.81
CA THR A 136 -16.58 -0.44 -1.21
C THR A 136 -17.11 -0.90 -2.57
N ASN A 137 -18.42 -0.78 -2.81
CA ASN A 137 -19.00 -1.13 -4.11
C ASN A 137 -18.49 -0.22 -5.25
N GLN A 138 -18.28 1.08 -4.99
CA GLN A 138 -17.67 1.98 -5.96
C GLN A 138 -16.22 1.61 -6.27
N LEU A 139 -15.47 1.11 -5.28
CA LEU A 139 -14.11 0.59 -5.52
C LEU A 139 -14.12 -0.66 -6.38
N SER A 140 -15.03 -1.60 -6.12
CA SER A 140 -15.18 -2.79 -6.97
C SER A 140 -15.38 -2.40 -8.44
N GLN A 141 -16.25 -1.44 -8.72
CA GLN A 141 -16.46 -0.91 -10.07
C GLN A 141 -15.18 -0.31 -10.68
N LEU A 142 -14.42 0.47 -9.89
CA LEU A 142 -13.14 1.04 -10.34
C LEU A 142 -12.10 -0.05 -10.66
N PHE A 143 -12.00 -1.10 -9.85
CA PHE A 143 -11.06 -2.20 -10.09
C PHE A 143 -11.50 -3.12 -11.24
N SER A 144 -12.79 -3.17 -11.55
CA SER A 144 -13.32 -3.86 -12.73
C SER A 144 -13.18 -3.09 -14.05
N ASP A 145 -12.81 -1.80 -13.99
CA ASP A 145 -12.70 -0.95 -15.16
C ASP A 145 -11.45 -1.28 -15.99
N GLU A 146 -11.66 -1.63 -17.26
CA GLU A 146 -10.58 -2.03 -18.18
C GLU A 146 -9.57 -0.90 -18.40
N PHE A 147 -10.04 0.35 -18.47
CA PHE A 147 -9.18 1.51 -18.65
C PHE A 147 -8.27 1.71 -17.43
N THR A 148 -8.81 1.54 -16.23
CA THR A 148 -8.05 1.60 -14.96
C THR A 148 -6.99 0.50 -14.92
N SER A 149 -7.36 -0.74 -15.26
CA SER A 149 -6.41 -1.86 -15.37
C SER A 149 -5.29 -1.57 -16.37
N TYR A 150 -5.63 -1.03 -17.54
CA TYR A 150 -4.66 -0.60 -18.54
C TYR A 150 -3.75 0.54 -18.04
N ALA A 151 -4.31 1.55 -17.37
CA ALA A 151 -3.58 2.69 -16.84
C ALA A 151 -2.57 2.26 -15.76
N VAL A 152 -2.95 1.33 -14.88
CA VAL A 152 -2.07 0.74 -13.85
C VAL A 152 -0.94 -0.05 -14.53
N LYS A 153 -1.28 -0.99 -15.40
CA LYS A 153 -0.31 -1.81 -16.15
C LYS A 153 0.71 -0.94 -16.89
N SER A 154 0.23 0.00 -17.70
CA SER A 154 1.09 0.86 -18.52
C SER A 154 1.97 1.80 -17.68
N SER A 155 1.48 2.23 -16.51
CA SER A 155 2.27 3.03 -15.57
C SER A 155 3.41 2.22 -14.96
N ILE A 156 3.14 1.00 -14.52
CA ILE A 156 4.17 0.15 -13.92
C ILE A 156 5.21 -0.26 -14.97
N GLN A 157 4.79 -0.60 -16.19
CA GLN A 157 5.73 -0.91 -17.28
C GLN A 157 6.65 0.28 -17.61
N ARG A 158 6.11 1.50 -17.61
CA ARG A 158 6.88 2.72 -17.89
C ARG A 158 7.88 3.07 -16.79
N LEU A 159 7.48 2.92 -15.53
CA LEU A 159 8.27 3.34 -14.37
C LEU A 159 9.26 2.26 -13.94
N VAL A 160 8.80 1.01 -13.86
CA VAL A 160 9.60 -0.11 -13.36
C VAL A 160 10.35 -0.77 -14.53
N CYS A 161 9.62 -1.31 -15.51
CA CYS A 161 10.23 -2.16 -16.52
C CYS A 161 11.19 -1.41 -17.46
N ARG A 162 10.96 -0.12 -17.74
CA ARG A 162 11.87 0.69 -18.58
C ARG A 162 13.30 0.71 -18.07
N SER A 163 13.49 0.70 -16.75
CA SER A 163 14.81 0.72 -16.11
C SER A 163 15.47 -0.66 -16.03
N ALA A 164 14.74 -1.75 -16.34
CA ALA A 164 15.20 -3.13 -16.12
C ALA A 164 16.23 -3.65 -17.15
N GLY A 165 16.77 -2.79 -18.03
CA GLY A 165 17.81 -3.15 -19.00
C GLY A 165 17.43 -4.37 -19.86
N LYS A 166 18.25 -5.42 -19.85
CA LYS A 166 18.00 -6.68 -20.58
C LYS A 166 16.73 -7.40 -20.14
N ALA A 167 16.25 -7.16 -18.92
CA ALA A 167 15.02 -7.75 -18.39
C ALA A 167 13.76 -6.92 -18.70
N ASN A 168 13.86 -5.82 -19.47
CA ASN A 168 12.72 -4.98 -19.83
C ASN A 168 11.54 -5.78 -20.41
N LYS A 169 11.83 -6.66 -21.37
CA LYS A 169 10.80 -7.49 -22.03
C LYS A 169 10.18 -8.49 -21.06
N ALA A 170 11.00 -9.21 -20.29
CA ALA A 170 10.53 -10.14 -19.27
C ALA A 170 9.64 -9.44 -18.23
N CYS A 171 10.08 -8.29 -17.72
CA CYS A 171 9.31 -7.46 -16.80
C CYS A 171 7.96 -7.03 -17.41
N ASN A 172 7.95 -6.59 -18.67
CA ASN A 172 6.72 -6.21 -19.34
C ASN A 172 5.72 -7.36 -19.43
N ILE A 173 6.18 -8.59 -19.70
CA ILE A 173 5.35 -9.79 -19.71
C ILE A 173 4.77 -10.07 -18.32
N VAL A 174 5.61 -10.06 -17.27
CA VAL A 174 5.14 -10.27 -15.90
C VAL A 174 4.06 -9.25 -15.54
N MET A 175 4.29 -7.96 -15.81
CA MET A 175 3.30 -6.91 -15.54
C MET A 175 2.04 -7.07 -16.37
N ALA A 176 2.16 -7.51 -17.63
CA ALA A 176 0.99 -7.71 -18.49
C ALA A 176 0.09 -8.85 -18.02
N SER A 177 0.65 -9.87 -17.36
CA SER A 177 -0.11 -11.01 -16.84
C SER A 177 -0.56 -10.83 -15.39
N VAL A 178 0.28 -10.25 -14.53
CA VAL A 178 -0.01 -10.14 -13.09
C VAL A 178 -1.02 -9.04 -12.79
N ILE A 179 -0.93 -7.88 -13.47
CA ILE A 179 -1.81 -6.74 -13.14
C ILE A 179 -3.30 -7.04 -13.36
N PRO A 180 -3.73 -7.64 -14.49
CA PRO A 180 -5.15 -7.98 -14.66
C PRO A 180 -5.68 -8.92 -13.58
N ASP A 181 -4.90 -9.93 -13.18
CA ASP A 181 -5.28 -10.85 -12.10
C ASP A 181 -5.45 -10.14 -10.76
N LEU A 182 -4.53 -9.23 -10.42
CA LEU A 182 -4.61 -8.45 -9.19
C LEU A 182 -5.79 -7.49 -9.20
N MET A 183 -6.09 -6.86 -10.34
CA MET A 183 -7.25 -5.98 -10.48
C MET A 183 -8.57 -6.77 -10.32
N THR A 184 -8.66 -7.95 -10.92
CA THR A 184 -9.81 -8.85 -10.73
C THR A 184 -9.97 -9.27 -9.28
N GLU A 185 -8.90 -9.72 -8.63
CA GLU A 185 -8.94 -10.12 -7.22
C GLU A 185 -9.32 -8.95 -6.30
N MET A 186 -8.81 -7.75 -6.58
CA MET A 186 -9.21 -6.53 -5.87
C MET A 186 -10.70 -6.25 -6.07
N SER A 187 -11.21 -6.34 -7.30
CA SER A 187 -12.63 -6.16 -7.60
C SER A 187 -13.50 -7.14 -6.82
N GLU A 188 -13.10 -8.41 -6.74
CA GLU A 188 -13.79 -9.45 -5.97
C GLU A 188 -13.77 -9.18 -4.46
N ILE A 189 -12.61 -8.79 -3.91
CA ILE A 189 -12.49 -8.39 -2.50
C ILE A 189 -13.46 -7.24 -2.17
N PHE A 190 -13.55 -6.23 -3.05
CA PHE A 190 -14.47 -5.11 -2.85
C PHE A 190 -15.93 -5.45 -3.21
N ALA A 191 -16.19 -6.49 -3.99
CA ALA A 191 -17.55 -6.98 -4.22
C ALA A 191 -18.13 -7.64 -2.95
N GLU A 192 -17.28 -8.24 -2.12
CA GLU A 192 -17.60 -8.81 -0.80
C GLU A 192 -17.85 -7.74 0.29
N LYS A 193 -18.61 -6.68 -0.05
CA LYS A 193 -18.76 -5.45 0.75
C LYS A 193 -19.17 -5.67 2.21
N GLU A 194 -20.10 -6.59 2.47
CA GLU A 194 -20.56 -6.89 3.84
C GLU A 194 -19.42 -7.46 4.70
N MET A 195 -18.65 -8.35 4.09
CA MET A 195 -17.55 -9.03 4.75
C MET A 195 -16.34 -8.13 4.92
N LEU A 196 -16.02 -7.31 3.91
CA LEU A 196 -14.95 -6.32 4.00
C LEU A 196 -15.26 -5.26 5.07
N CYS A 197 -16.46 -4.69 5.05
CA CYS A 197 -16.88 -3.70 6.05
C CYS A 197 -17.03 -4.32 7.46
N GLY A 198 -17.43 -5.58 7.56
CA GLY A 198 -17.40 -6.36 8.79
C GLY A 198 -15.98 -6.53 9.34
N ASN A 199 -15.03 -6.93 8.48
CA ASN A 199 -13.63 -7.11 8.86
C ASN A 199 -12.97 -5.78 9.27
N MET A 200 -13.27 -4.68 8.57
CA MET A 200 -12.86 -3.32 8.97
C MET A 200 -13.56 -2.85 10.27
N GLY A 201 -14.56 -3.59 10.74
CA GLY A 201 -15.34 -3.32 11.95
C GLY A 201 -16.30 -2.15 11.79
N PHE A 202 -16.68 -1.79 10.56
CA PHE A 202 -17.69 -0.79 10.26
C PHE A 202 -19.11 -1.34 10.33
N CYS A 203 -19.25 -2.65 10.14
CA CYS A 203 -20.52 -3.36 10.23
C CYS A 203 -20.48 -4.40 11.36
N SER A 204 -21.61 -4.62 12.01
CA SER A 204 -21.84 -5.72 12.96
C SER A 204 -22.03 -7.06 12.23
N ALA A 205 -21.03 -7.48 11.47
CA ALA A 205 -20.96 -8.83 10.91
C ALA A 205 -20.06 -9.70 11.79
N ALA A 206 -20.37 -11.00 11.87
CA ALA A 206 -19.49 -11.96 12.52
C ALA A 206 -18.15 -11.96 11.79
N MET A 207 -17.07 -11.57 12.48
CA MET A 207 -15.72 -11.73 11.98
C MET A 207 -15.54 -13.19 11.57
N THR A 208 -15.31 -13.43 10.28
CA THR A 208 -14.96 -14.77 9.83
C THR A 208 -13.54 -15.06 10.30
N PRO A 209 -13.27 -16.22 10.92
CA PRO A 209 -11.92 -16.59 11.30
C PRO A 209 -11.00 -16.48 10.09
N ILE A 210 -9.84 -15.86 10.27
CA ILE A 210 -8.80 -15.85 9.24
C ILE A 210 -8.49 -17.31 8.90
N HIS A 211 -8.45 -17.65 7.61
CA HIS A 211 -7.86 -18.93 7.21
C HIS A 211 -6.47 -19.06 7.82
N GLN A 212 -6.19 -20.21 8.43
CA GLN A 212 -4.88 -20.48 9.00
C GLN A 212 -3.83 -20.22 7.92
N ARG A 213 -2.91 -19.30 8.20
CA ARG A 213 -1.80 -19.02 7.29
C ARG A 213 -1.01 -20.31 7.13
N GLU A 214 -0.63 -20.60 5.90
CA GLU A 214 0.32 -21.68 5.66
C GLU A 214 1.62 -21.33 6.40
N VAL A 215 2.03 -22.23 7.29
CA VAL A 215 3.32 -22.13 7.97
C VAL A 215 4.38 -22.65 7.00
N PRO A 216 5.46 -21.90 6.74
CA PRO A 216 6.51 -22.37 5.85
C PRO A 216 7.13 -23.66 6.41
N GLN A 217 7.42 -24.63 5.54
CA GLN A 217 7.90 -25.95 5.96
C GLN A 217 9.38 -25.91 6.36
N GLN A 218 10.17 -25.09 5.69
CA GLN A 218 11.58 -24.84 5.96
C GLN A 218 11.85 -23.33 6.08
N SER A 219 13.01 -22.98 6.63
CA SER A 219 13.44 -21.58 6.70
C SER A 219 13.65 -21.00 5.31
N LEU A 220 13.47 -19.68 5.13
CA LEU A 220 13.74 -19.03 3.85
C LEU A 220 15.19 -19.26 3.39
N SER A 221 16.12 -19.37 4.34
CA SER A 221 17.53 -19.66 4.07
C SER A 221 17.74 -21.07 3.50
N ASP A 222 17.06 -22.09 4.04
CA ASP A 222 17.18 -23.46 3.55
C ASP A 222 16.47 -23.65 2.22
N LEU A 223 15.32 -22.98 2.06
CA LEU A 223 14.65 -22.90 0.78
C LEU A 223 15.57 -22.29 -0.29
N TRP A 224 16.24 -21.17 -0.02
CA TRP A 224 17.20 -20.58 -0.97
C TRP A 224 18.40 -21.49 -1.27
N LYS A 225 18.91 -22.26 -0.30
CA LYS A 225 19.99 -23.24 -0.56
C LYS A 225 19.59 -24.28 -1.61
N SER A 226 18.30 -24.62 -1.72
CA SER A 226 17.81 -25.58 -2.72
C SER A 226 17.93 -25.09 -4.18
N MET A 227 18.10 -23.77 -4.40
CA MET A 227 18.36 -23.21 -5.73
C MET A 227 19.73 -23.61 -6.28
N GLY A 228 20.68 -23.95 -5.39
CA GLY A 228 22.05 -24.29 -5.75
C GLY A 228 22.93 -23.07 -6.05
N MET A 229 24.24 -23.33 -6.19
CA MET A 229 25.24 -22.30 -6.51
C MET A 229 25.52 -22.27 -8.01
N VAL A 230 25.65 -21.08 -8.60
CA VAL A 230 26.06 -20.91 -9.99
C VAL A 230 27.55 -21.20 -10.13
N LYS A 231 27.94 -22.08 -11.06
CA LYS A 231 29.34 -22.47 -11.30
C LYS A 231 29.80 -22.11 -12.71
N THR A 232 31.09 -21.78 -12.87
CA THR A 232 31.74 -21.58 -14.17
C THR A 232 31.77 -22.89 -14.96
N SER A 233 32.12 -22.80 -16.25
CA SER A 233 32.36 -23.98 -17.09
C SER A 233 33.44 -24.90 -16.51
N ASN A 234 34.33 -24.35 -15.67
CA ASN A 234 35.42 -25.06 -15.00
C ASN A 234 35.04 -25.56 -13.59
N GLY A 235 33.79 -25.37 -13.16
CA GLY A 235 33.27 -25.83 -11.88
C GLY A 235 33.54 -24.90 -10.69
N GLU A 236 34.12 -23.72 -10.92
CA GLU A 236 34.37 -22.71 -9.89
C GLU A 236 33.09 -21.96 -9.54
N GLU A 237 32.84 -21.68 -8.28
CA GLU A 237 31.66 -20.92 -7.86
C GLU A 237 31.76 -19.47 -8.35
N LEU A 238 30.79 -19.02 -9.14
CA LEU A 238 30.84 -17.75 -9.87
C LEU A 238 30.75 -16.55 -8.95
N MET A 239 30.02 -16.64 -7.84
CA MET A 239 29.77 -15.48 -7.01
C MET A 239 30.68 -15.48 -5.80
N SER A 240 31.80 -14.76 -5.93
CA SER A 240 32.67 -14.46 -4.80
C SER A 240 32.12 -13.34 -3.92
N CYS A 241 32.74 -13.19 -2.74
CA CYS A 241 32.44 -12.07 -1.86
C CYS A 241 32.62 -10.74 -2.57
N PHE A 242 33.72 -10.64 -3.32
CA PHE A 242 34.14 -9.41 -3.94
C PHE A 242 33.14 -8.93 -5.00
N GLU A 243 32.72 -9.82 -5.90
CA GLU A 243 31.82 -9.44 -7.00
C GLU A 243 30.39 -9.24 -6.57
N CYS A 244 29.93 -10.02 -5.60
CA CYS A 244 28.64 -9.77 -5.00
C CYS A 244 28.65 -8.40 -4.30
N THR A 245 29.65 -8.15 -3.45
CA THR A 245 29.76 -6.88 -2.71
C THR A 245 29.86 -5.72 -3.69
N LEU A 246 30.74 -5.82 -4.70
CA LEU A 246 30.89 -4.81 -5.73
C LEU A 246 29.60 -4.59 -6.53
N SER A 247 28.88 -5.63 -6.92
CA SER A 247 27.63 -5.50 -7.68
C SER A 247 26.54 -4.83 -6.85
N VAL A 248 26.40 -5.23 -5.59
CA VAL A 248 25.41 -4.65 -4.68
C VAL A 248 25.79 -3.22 -4.32
N ASP A 249 27.05 -2.94 -4.01
CA ASP A 249 27.54 -1.59 -3.73
C ASP A 249 27.38 -0.69 -4.96
N THR A 250 27.68 -1.17 -6.17
CA THR A 250 27.47 -0.41 -7.41
C THR A 250 25.98 -0.13 -7.64
N LEU A 251 25.10 -1.11 -7.37
CA LEU A 251 23.65 -0.94 -7.48
C LEU A 251 23.14 0.08 -6.45
N LEU A 252 23.62 -0.01 -5.20
CA LEU A 252 23.29 0.93 -4.13
C LEU A 252 23.80 2.34 -4.46
N GLU A 253 25.01 2.47 -4.97
CA GLU A 253 25.55 3.73 -5.48
C GLU A 253 24.72 4.27 -6.63
N GLU A 254 24.28 3.44 -7.57
CA GLU A 254 23.43 3.88 -8.68
C GLU A 254 22.08 4.38 -8.16
N PHE A 255 21.45 3.69 -7.21
CA PHE A 255 20.23 4.13 -6.56
C PHE A 255 20.43 5.42 -5.76
N ILE A 256 21.54 5.55 -5.05
CA ILE A 256 21.91 6.78 -4.36
C ILE A 256 22.09 7.89 -5.40
N ASN A 257 22.84 7.69 -6.47
CA ASN A 257 23.09 8.71 -7.49
C ASN A 257 21.82 9.14 -8.24
N LYS A 258 20.90 8.20 -8.49
CA LYS A 258 19.61 8.46 -9.14
C LYS A 258 18.48 8.82 -8.19
N ARG A 259 18.74 8.90 -6.88
CA ARG A 259 17.70 9.15 -5.85
C ARG A 259 16.84 10.38 -6.13
N GLN A 260 17.42 11.43 -6.72
CA GLN A 260 16.67 12.63 -7.06
C GLN A 260 15.68 12.36 -8.20
N ALA A 261 16.13 11.72 -9.27
CA ALA A 261 15.23 11.32 -10.36
C ALA A 261 14.14 10.36 -9.88
N THR A 262 14.47 9.42 -8.99
CA THR A 262 13.48 8.53 -8.36
C THR A 262 12.49 9.31 -7.48
N ALA A 263 12.97 10.30 -6.72
CA ALA A 263 12.11 11.18 -5.93
C ALA A 263 11.17 12.02 -6.81
N ASP A 264 11.69 12.56 -7.92
CA ASP A 264 10.92 13.33 -8.89
C ASP A 264 9.86 12.46 -9.58
N ASP A 265 10.19 11.21 -9.91
CA ASP A 265 9.23 10.24 -10.45
C ASP A 265 8.12 9.90 -9.44
N ILE A 266 8.47 9.71 -8.17
CA ILE A 266 7.51 9.49 -7.08
C ILE A 266 6.62 10.73 -6.90
N GLN A 267 7.20 11.93 -6.93
CA GLN A 267 6.46 13.18 -6.83
C GLN A 267 5.46 13.33 -7.97
N ALA A 268 5.92 13.13 -9.21
CA ALA A 268 5.08 13.22 -10.40
C ALA A 268 3.92 12.22 -10.35
N MET A 269 4.13 11.03 -9.77
CA MET A 269 3.09 10.01 -9.63
C MET A 269 2.12 10.31 -8.48
N VAL A 270 2.63 10.59 -7.28
CA VAL A 270 1.83 10.69 -6.07
C VAL A 270 1.14 12.05 -5.99
N CYS A 271 1.87 13.13 -6.25
CA CYS A 271 1.33 14.47 -6.06
C CYS A 271 0.28 14.85 -7.10
N SER A 272 0.48 14.48 -8.36
CA SER A 272 -0.47 14.80 -9.44
C SER A 272 -1.70 13.88 -9.49
N LYS A 273 -1.63 12.64 -8.95
CA LYS A 273 -2.70 11.65 -9.07
C LYS A 273 -3.42 11.30 -7.77
N VAL A 274 -2.78 11.48 -6.61
CA VAL A 274 -3.31 11.00 -5.32
C VAL A 274 -3.84 12.16 -4.46
N VAL A 275 -3.25 13.35 -4.58
CA VAL A 275 -3.51 14.49 -3.68
C VAL A 275 -3.91 15.77 -4.41
N GLY A 276 -4.86 15.66 -5.34
CA GLY A 276 -5.71 16.75 -5.84
C GLY A 276 -5.21 18.20 -5.66
N ASN A 277 -5.92 19.01 -4.84
CA ASN A 277 -5.59 20.43 -4.61
C ASN A 277 -4.41 20.66 -3.64
N TRP A 278 -3.82 19.59 -3.11
CA TRP A 278 -2.59 19.65 -2.30
C TRP A 278 -1.34 19.33 -3.11
N THR A 279 -1.45 19.37 -4.45
CA THR A 279 -0.35 19.09 -5.37
C THR A 279 0.88 19.93 -5.03
N ASP A 280 0.74 21.23 -4.75
CA ASP A 280 1.88 22.09 -4.41
C ASP A 280 2.53 21.72 -3.07
N GLY A 281 1.73 21.47 -2.03
CA GLY A 281 2.25 21.05 -0.72
C GLY A 281 2.84 19.64 -0.72
N CYS A 282 2.29 18.73 -1.52
CA CYS A 282 2.85 17.41 -1.77
C CYS A 282 4.16 17.51 -2.56
N ASN A 283 4.19 18.36 -3.59
CA ASN A 283 5.40 18.61 -4.37
C ASN A 283 6.51 19.10 -3.46
N ASP A 284 6.23 20.09 -2.60
CA ASP A 284 7.19 20.60 -1.64
C ASP A 284 7.64 19.52 -0.64
N PHE A 285 6.70 18.72 -0.11
CA PHE A 285 7.02 17.67 0.87
C PHE A 285 7.86 16.53 0.26
N VAL A 286 7.46 15.99 -0.89
CA VAL A 286 8.18 14.91 -1.57
C VAL A 286 9.54 15.43 -2.05
N HIS A 287 9.60 16.63 -2.64
CA HIS A 287 10.85 17.24 -3.05
C HIS A 287 11.82 17.44 -1.86
N MET A 288 11.31 17.85 -0.70
CA MET A 288 12.13 18.13 0.48
C MET A 288 12.64 16.88 1.20
N TYR A 289 11.84 15.81 1.25
CA TYR A 289 12.15 14.66 2.09
C TYR A 289 12.42 13.36 1.33
N MET A 290 11.84 13.15 0.14
CA MET A 290 11.90 11.86 -0.53
C MET A 290 13.32 11.47 -0.93
N SER A 291 14.09 12.41 -1.48
CA SER A 291 15.51 12.18 -1.82
C SER A 291 16.32 11.75 -0.59
N THR A 292 16.05 12.37 0.57
CA THR A 292 16.68 12.05 1.86
C THR A 292 16.20 10.70 2.41
N VAL A 293 14.90 10.40 2.33
CA VAL A 293 14.34 9.12 2.75
C VAL A 293 14.91 7.97 1.91
N LEU A 294 14.97 8.15 0.59
CA LEU A 294 15.61 7.19 -0.32
C LEU A 294 17.09 7.02 0.02
N TYR A 295 17.82 8.11 0.25
CA TYR A 295 19.21 8.06 0.70
C TYR A 295 19.37 7.26 2.00
N LEU A 296 18.62 7.58 3.04
CA LEU A 296 18.67 6.87 4.33
C LEU A 296 18.22 5.42 4.21
N THR A 297 17.32 5.10 3.28
CA THR A 297 16.87 3.74 3.02
C THR A 297 17.96 2.93 2.31
N TYR A 298 18.58 3.48 1.28
CA TYR A 298 19.66 2.80 0.56
C TYR A 298 20.88 2.59 1.44
N ASN A 299 21.22 3.55 2.31
CA ASN A 299 22.33 3.42 3.25
C ASN A 299 22.09 2.44 4.41
N GLN A 300 20.89 1.89 4.57
CA GLN A 300 20.65 0.78 5.51
C GLN A 300 21.12 -0.57 4.96
N PHE A 301 21.42 -0.63 3.67
CA PHE A 301 21.94 -1.81 3.02
C PHE A 301 23.47 -1.73 2.91
N ASP A 302 24.13 -2.83 3.20
CA ASP A 302 25.58 -3.01 3.04
C ASP A 302 25.79 -4.17 2.08
N GLY A 303 26.57 -3.95 1.02
CA GLY A 303 26.79 -4.95 0.00
C GLY A 303 27.39 -6.24 0.57
N ARG A 304 28.32 -6.13 1.50
CA ARG A 304 28.92 -7.30 2.15
C ARG A 304 27.95 -8.03 3.06
N ALA A 305 27.12 -7.33 3.82
CA ALA A 305 26.10 -7.93 4.67
C ALA A 305 25.06 -8.70 3.84
N ILE A 306 24.59 -8.11 2.74
CA ILE A 306 23.70 -8.76 1.77
C ILE A 306 24.38 -10.00 1.17
N CYS A 307 25.63 -9.86 0.73
CA CYS A 307 26.38 -10.95 0.11
C CYS A 307 26.82 -12.05 1.07
N THR A 308 26.94 -11.73 2.36
CA THR A 308 27.14 -12.70 3.43
C THR A 308 25.84 -13.46 3.71
N ALA A 309 24.70 -12.77 3.73
CA ALA A 309 23.39 -13.40 3.85
C ALA A 309 23.06 -14.32 2.65
N MET A 310 23.61 -14.02 1.47
CA MET A 310 23.48 -14.86 0.26
C MET A 310 24.56 -15.94 0.13
N HIS A 311 25.43 -16.12 1.14
CA HIS A 311 26.56 -17.07 1.13
C HIS A 311 27.59 -16.87 0.00
N SER A 312 27.51 -15.77 -0.75
CA SER A 312 28.49 -15.41 -1.77
C SER A 312 29.83 -14.99 -1.17
N CYS A 313 29.85 -14.57 0.10
CA CYS A 313 31.04 -14.02 0.75
C CYS A 313 32.06 -15.03 1.31
N GLU A 314 31.96 -16.30 0.92
CA GLU A 314 32.74 -17.38 1.52
C GLU A 314 33.98 -17.80 0.70
N LYS A 315 34.12 -17.43 -0.60
CA LYS A 315 35.28 -17.80 -1.48
C LYS A 315 35.68 -16.74 -2.52
N LYS A 316 36.83 -16.94 -3.21
CA LYS A 316 37.40 -16.08 -4.30
C LYS A 316 36.70 -16.27 -5.65
N SER A 317 36.84 -15.29 -6.55
CA SER A 317 36.05 -15.15 -7.79
C SER A 317 36.75 -15.59 -9.06
N ALA A 318 35.97 -16.21 -9.96
CA ALA A 318 36.36 -16.56 -11.32
C ALA A 318 35.71 -15.66 -12.39
N LEU A 319 34.72 -14.83 -12.03
CA LEU A 319 33.90 -14.03 -12.96
C LEU A 319 34.71 -12.92 -13.65
N LEU A 320 35.76 -12.40 -13.02
CA LEU A 320 36.66 -11.39 -13.61
C LEU A 320 37.48 -11.94 -14.79
N GLU A 321 37.82 -13.23 -14.77
CA GLU A 321 38.67 -13.85 -15.80
C GLU A 321 37.85 -14.42 -16.98
N MET A 322 36.51 -14.44 -16.86
CA MET A 322 35.63 -15.02 -17.87
C MET A 322 35.38 -14.13 -19.08
N SER A 323 35.25 -14.79 -20.24
CA SER A 323 34.84 -14.16 -21.49
C SER A 323 33.36 -13.73 -21.48
N GLN A 324 33.02 -12.69 -22.25
CA GLN A 324 31.63 -12.21 -22.38
C GLN A 324 30.63 -13.29 -22.88
N PRO A 325 30.98 -14.16 -23.86
CA PRO A 325 30.11 -15.26 -24.28
C PRO A 325 29.83 -16.25 -23.16
N GLU A 326 30.84 -16.54 -22.33
CA GLU A 326 30.68 -17.45 -21.19
C GLU A 326 29.78 -16.85 -20.10
N LYS A 327 29.97 -15.55 -19.80
CA LYS A 327 29.08 -14.80 -18.89
C LYS A 327 27.63 -14.80 -19.35
N ALA A 328 27.39 -14.61 -20.66
CA ALA A 328 26.05 -14.63 -21.22
C ALA A 328 25.41 -16.02 -21.10
N LYS A 329 26.14 -17.09 -21.46
CA LYS A 329 25.67 -18.47 -21.36
C LYS A 329 25.25 -18.83 -19.93
N ILE A 330 26.13 -18.56 -18.96
CA ILE A 330 25.84 -18.91 -17.56
C ILE A 330 24.74 -18.03 -16.96
N GLY A 331 24.66 -16.75 -17.38
CA GLY A 331 23.53 -15.90 -17.02
C GLY A 331 22.19 -16.50 -17.46
N CYS A 332 22.13 -17.12 -18.64
CA CYS A 332 20.93 -17.75 -19.16
C CYS A 332 20.58 -19.08 -18.47
N GLU A 333 21.59 -19.91 -18.21
CA GLU A 333 21.42 -21.15 -17.43
C GLU A 333 20.92 -20.83 -16.00
N ASN A 334 21.47 -19.79 -15.38
CA ASN A 334 21.04 -19.35 -14.06
C ASN A 334 19.62 -18.78 -14.07
N CYS A 335 19.27 -17.97 -15.08
CA CYS A 335 17.91 -17.46 -15.23
C CYS A 335 16.90 -18.62 -15.28
N ALA A 336 17.16 -19.63 -16.12
CA ALA A 336 16.28 -20.80 -16.24
C ALA A 336 16.20 -21.59 -14.92
N ALA A 337 17.28 -21.66 -14.15
CA ALA A 337 17.28 -22.26 -12.81
C ALA A 337 16.39 -21.48 -11.84
N VAL A 338 16.44 -20.14 -11.87
CA VAL A 338 15.57 -19.27 -11.05
C VAL A 338 14.11 -19.45 -11.42
N GLU A 339 13.76 -19.51 -12.71
CA GLU A 339 12.39 -19.80 -13.14
C GLU A 339 11.90 -21.15 -12.62
N LYS A 340 12.69 -22.20 -12.81
CA LYS A 340 12.35 -23.53 -12.31
C LYS A 340 12.15 -23.53 -10.80
N PHE A 341 13.04 -22.85 -10.07
CA PHE A 341 12.93 -22.69 -8.63
C PHE A 341 11.63 -22.00 -8.22
N ILE A 342 11.28 -20.88 -8.85
CA ILE A 342 10.04 -20.14 -8.56
C ILE A 342 8.82 -21.02 -8.86
N ALA A 343 8.80 -21.71 -9.99
CA ALA A 343 7.70 -22.60 -10.37
C ALA A 343 7.49 -23.72 -9.33
N MET A 344 8.57 -24.35 -8.89
CA MET A 344 8.54 -25.47 -7.94
C MET A 344 8.21 -25.05 -6.50
N ASN A 345 8.63 -23.86 -6.08
CA ASN A 345 8.56 -23.43 -4.68
C ASN A 345 7.56 -22.30 -4.43
N ASN A 346 6.67 -21.99 -5.39
CA ASN A 346 5.76 -20.84 -5.31
C ASN A 346 4.89 -20.82 -4.03
N GLY A 347 4.40 -21.98 -3.57
CA GLY A 347 3.59 -22.07 -2.35
C GLY A 347 4.39 -21.72 -1.10
N GLU A 348 5.63 -22.21 -1.02
CA GLU A 348 6.49 -21.91 0.12
C GLU A 348 7.01 -20.46 0.11
N LEU A 349 7.34 -19.93 -1.07
CA LEU A 349 7.67 -18.52 -1.26
C LEU A 349 6.50 -17.60 -0.87
N HIS A 350 5.28 -17.98 -1.26
CA HIS A 350 4.05 -17.29 -0.86
C HIS A 350 3.85 -17.33 0.65
N ALA A 351 4.00 -18.49 1.28
CA ALA A 351 3.88 -18.64 2.74
C ALA A 351 4.89 -17.74 3.48
N HIS A 352 6.16 -17.71 3.06
CA HIS A 352 7.16 -16.81 3.65
C HIS A 352 6.77 -15.33 3.47
N ALA A 353 6.35 -14.95 2.27
CA ALA A 353 5.96 -13.56 1.98
C ALA A 353 4.75 -13.10 2.83
N VAL A 354 3.69 -13.92 2.91
CA VAL A 354 2.49 -13.59 3.69
C VAL A 354 2.79 -13.54 5.19
N ASN A 355 3.58 -14.46 5.71
CA ASN A 355 3.92 -14.46 7.13
C ASN A 355 4.79 -13.26 7.50
N ALA A 356 5.78 -12.93 6.67
CA ALA A 356 6.61 -11.75 6.87
C ALA A 356 5.77 -10.46 6.82
N PHE A 357 4.88 -10.33 5.82
CA PHE A 357 4.01 -9.17 5.69
C PHE A 357 3.05 -9.05 6.87
N SER A 358 2.44 -10.15 7.29
CA SER A 358 1.52 -10.12 8.42
C SER A 358 2.22 -9.75 9.72
N ALA A 359 3.36 -10.37 10.05
CA ALA A 359 4.09 -10.09 11.28
C ALA A 359 4.62 -8.64 11.34
N ASN A 360 5.07 -8.10 10.21
CA ASN A 360 5.71 -6.79 10.17
C ASN A 360 4.76 -5.63 9.87
N VAL A 361 3.60 -5.91 9.25
CA VAL A 361 2.63 -4.90 8.82
C VAL A 361 1.28 -5.15 9.48
N CYS A 362 0.59 -6.25 9.15
CA CYS A 362 -0.82 -6.40 9.53
C CYS A 362 -1.04 -6.54 11.04
N GLN A 363 -0.21 -7.29 11.76
CA GLN A 363 -0.33 -7.48 13.21
C GLN A 363 -0.03 -6.20 14.01
N LYS A 364 0.60 -5.19 13.37
CA LYS A 364 0.85 -3.88 13.98
C LYS A 364 -0.31 -2.91 13.79
N LEU A 365 -1.30 -3.25 12.96
CA LEU A 365 -2.49 -2.45 12.76
C LEU A 365 -3.52 -2.72 13.87
N PRO A 366 -4.42 -1.74 14.16
CA PRO A 366 -5.56 -1.96 15.04
C PRO A 366 -6.35 -3.21 14.61
N SER A 367 -6.89 -3.98 15.56
CA SER A 367 -7.36 -5.35 15.31
C SER A 367 -8.22 -5.50 14.05
N SER A 368 -9.23 -4.65 13.83
CA SER A 368 -10.08 -4.70 12.64
C SER A 368 -9.33 -4.41 11.33
N LEU A 369 -8.38 -3.47 11.35
CA LEU A 369 -7.49 -3.22 10.21
C LEU A 369 -6.49 -4.35 9.99
N GLY A 370 -6.00 -4.97 11.07
CA GLY A 370 -5.15 -6.16 11.00
C GLY A 370 -5.86 -7.32 10.30
N TYR A 371 -7.09 -7.63 10.68
CA TYR A 371 -7.91 -8.66 10.04
C TYR A 371 -8.13 -8.40 8.54
N ALA A 372 -8.51 -7.18 8.18
CA ALA A 372 -8.69 -6.80 6.77
C ALA A 372 -7.37 -6.89 5.99
N CYS A 373 -6.27 -6.41 6.58
CA CYS A 373 -4.93 -6.45 6.00
C CYS A 373 -4.48 -7.88 5.70
N GLU A 374 -4.59 -8.80 6.66
CA GLU A 374 -4.12 -10.18 6.49
C GLU A 374 -4.87 -10.90 5.38
N ARG A 375 -6.19 -10.74 5.35
CA ARG A 375 -7.03 -11.37 4.34
C ARG A 375 -6.72 -10.84 2.95
N THR A 376 -6.67 -9.52 2.80
CA THR A 376 -6.37 -8.89 1.51
C THR A 376 -4.97 -9.26 1.04
N ALA A 377 -3.98 -9.22 1.92
CA ALA A 377 -2.59 -9.57 1.60
C ALA A 377 -2.47 -11.03 1.14
N SER A 378 -3.10 -11.97 1.85
CA SER A 378 -3.07 -13.39 1.49
C SER A 378 -3.71 -13.66 0.13
N ARG A 379 -4.87 -13.05 -0.16
CA ARG A 379 -5.56 -13.23 -1.45
C ARG A 379 -4.75 -12.68 -2.63
N LEU A 380 -4.29 -11.43 -2.51
CA LEU A 380 -3.55 -10.77 -3.59
C LEU A 380 -2.19 -11.43 -3.85
N SER A 381 -1.45 -11.74 -2.79
CA SER A 381 -0.17 -12.42 -2.96
C SER A 381 -0.36 -13.83 -3.52
N GLY A 382 -1.40 -14.57 -3.10
CA GLY A 382 -1.72 -15.87 -3.69
C GLY A 382 -1.89 -15.81 -5.21
N LYS A 383 -2.65 -14.83 -5.72
CA LYS A 383 -2.79 -14.60 -7.18
C LYS A 383 -1.46 -14.22 -7.83
N MET A 384 -0.69 -13.32 -7.21
CA MET A 384 0.62 -12.90 -7.71
C MET A 384 1.57 -14.08 -7.85
N PHE A 385 1.79 -14.85 -6.78
CA PHE A 385 2.71 -15.98 -6.75
C PHE A 385 2.26 -17.08 -7.72
N SER A 386 0.96 -17.38 -7.77
CA SER A 386 0.42 -18.35 -8.73
C SER A 386 0.67 -17.92 -10.17
N ARG A 387 0.46 -16.64 -10.52
CA ARG A 387 0.65 -16.18 -11.90
C ARG A 387 2.13 -16.13 -12.28
N VAL A 388 2.99 -15.68 -11.37
CA VAL A 388 4.45 -15.66 -11.58
C VAL A 388 4.98 -17.09 -11.73
N ALA A 389 4.49 -18.05 -10.96
CA ALA A 389 4.85 -19.46 -11.09
C ALA A 389 4.44 -20.04 -12.45
N GLN A 390 3.28 -19.66 -12.99
CA GLN A 390 2.85 -20.07 -14.33
C GLN A 390 3.79 -19.51 -15.41
N LEU A 391 4.15 -18.23 -15.33
CA LEU A 391 5.12 -17.62 -16.24
C LEU A 391 6.50 -18.28 -16.14
N ALA A 392 6.92 -18.61 -14.92
CA ALA A 392 8.18 -19.31 -14.69
C ALA A 392 8.16 -20.73 -15.29
N SER A 393 7.03 -21.44 -15.15
CA SER A 393 6.87 -22.79 -15.71
C SER A 393 6.89 -22.83 -17.24
N SER A 394 6.54 -21.72 -17.90
CA SER A 394 6.57 -21.63 -19.36
C SER A 394 7.93 -21.22 -19.93
N GLY A 395 8.89 -20.80 -19.08
CA GLY A 395 10.20 -20.30 -19.51
C GLY A 395 10.16 -18.92 -20.19
N VAL A 396 9.01 -18.23 -20.11
CA VAL A 396 8.78 -17.02 -20.90
C VAL A 396 9.53 -15.81 -20.34
N MET A 397 9.95 -15.81 -19.07
CA MET A 397 10.71 -14.67 -18.54
C MET A 397 12.15 -14.74 -19.04
N CYS A 398 12.81 -15.90 -18.94
CA CYS A 398 14.21 -16.03 -19.32
C CYS A 398 14.42 -16.01 -20.83
N SER A 399 13.49 -16.52 -21.64
CA SER A 399 13.52 -16.40 -23.11
C SER A 399 13.37 -14.97 -23.66
N GLN A 400 13.19 -13.97 -22.78
CA GLN A 400 13.19 -12.55 -23.16
C GLN A 400 14.44 -11.81 -22.69
N VAL A 401 15.23 -12.43 -21.83
CA VAL A 401 16.52 -11.93 -21.33
C VAL A 401 17.68 -12.57 -22.11
N CYS A 402 17.44 -13.81 -22.53
CA CYS A 402 18.23 -14.70 -23.36
C CYS A 402 17.42 -15.02 -24.62
#